data_AF-A0A2H0MKP8-F1
#
_entry.id   AF-A0A2H0MKP8-F1
#
_cell.length_a   1.000
_cell.length_b   1.000
_cell.length_c   1.000
_cell.angle_alpha   90.00
_cell.angle_beta   90.00
_cell.angle_gamma   90.00
#
_symmetry.space_group_name_H-M   'P 1'
#
loop_
_entity.id
_entity.type
_entity.pdbx_description
1 polymer ?
#
loop_
_entity_poly.entity_id
_entity_poly.type
_entity_poly.pdbx_seq_one_letter_code
_entity_poly.pdbx_strand_id
1 'polypeptide(L)'
;MEEQVRKKCKFIDNGDGTVSDAVHGLMWLKRDTWLEKGRLITWHESQEFARELNQRKFAGYSNWRIPTASEAKLLFDPEVTNTDMEGCEIHLDYVFTEGCGFTTWTSESRGAKAAMGYDLRSDFEFWLAKENDGFPSAVRLVRNIVLERDPDAPPRIVDNKDGTLTDNDTGLMWKANDSFIELDKWVSWSEGKTWIKTLNDSQFAGHTDWRMPTRKEVQSIYDPSHSVTDNYGETVYLPEGFTAGSGLTCWTKTLHKTDLSLAIRFQFYNGDYKWHKIGLRSHGVRAVRTNRPKKGSPEGEN
;
A
#
# COMPACT_ATOMS: atom_id res chain seq x y z
N MET A 1 -25.05 30.41 29.92
CA MET A 1 -23.63 30.01 29.99
C MET A 1 -23.57 28.71 29.23
N GLU A 2 -23.33 28.81 27.92
CA GLU A 2 -23.43 27.68 26.99
C GLU A 2 -22.29 26.71 27.22
N GLU A 3 -22.67 25.47 27.49
CA GLU A 3 -21.80 24.32 27.59
C GLU A 3 -21.23 24.05 26.19
N GLN A 4 -20.02 24.57 25.93
CA GLN A 4 -19.24 24.20 24.75
C GLN A 4 -19.01 22.70 24.79
N VAL A 5 -19.78 21.99 23.96
CA VAL A 5 -19.59 20.58 23.66
C VAL A 5 -18.15 20.40 23.22
N ARG A 6 -17.32 19.85 24.13
CA ARG A 6 -15.92 19.54 23.89
C ARG A 6 -15.90 18.50 22.76
N LYS A 7 -15.65 18.96 21.53
CA LYS A 7 -15.47 18.13 20.32
C LYS A 7 -14.49 17.02 20.70
N LYS A 8 -14.92 15.76 20.66
CA LYS A 8 -14.13 14.60 21.06
C LYS A 8 -12.79 14.65 20.31
N CYS A 9 -11.67 14.76 21.04
CA CYS A 9 -10.34 14.85 20.43
C CYS A 9 -10.15 13.67 19.46
N LYS A 10 -9.97 13.99 18.17
CA LYS A 10 -9.81 13.02 17.07
C LYS A 10 -8.49 12.25 17.20
N PHE A 11 -7.48 12.93 17.74
CA PHE A 11 -6.12 12.43 17.84
C PHE A 11 -5.69 12.27 19.31
N ILE A 12 -4.89 11.24 19.58
CA ILE A 12 -4.37 10.90 20.90
C ILE A 12 -2.85 10.77 20.80
N ASP A 13 -2.11 11.57 21.57
CA ASP A 13 -0.67 11.41 21.72
C ASP A 13 -0.37 10.15 22.53
N ASN A 14 0.42 9.23 21.96
CA ASN A 14 0.79 7.99 22.65
C ASN A 14 2.04 8.16 23.54
N GLY A 15 2.71 9.32 23.50
CA GLY A 15 3.89 9.60 24.33
C GLY A 15 5.19 8.92 23.87
N ASP A 16 5.15 8.17 22.77
CA ASP A 16 6.28 7.44 22.17
C ASP A 16 6.72 8.05 20.81
N GLY A 17 6.23 9.25 20.50
CA GLY A 17 6.45 9.91 19.21
C GLY A 17 5.42 9.56 18.14
N THR A 18 4.34 8.85 18.49
CA THR A 18 3.21 8.55 17.61
C THR A 18 1.91 9.18 18.09
N VAL A 19 0.97 9.39 17.14
CA VAL A 19 -0.35 9.96 17.37
C VAL A 19 -1.41 9.04 16.79
N SER A 20 -2.33 8.55 17.61
CA SER A 20 -3.44 7.68 17.20
C SER A 20 -4.65 8.50 16.73
N ASP A 21 -5.15 8.21 15.53
CA ASP A 21 -6.48 8.60 15.04
C ASP A 21 -7.44 7.43 15.25
N ALA A 22 -8.12 7.44 16.39
CA ALA A 22 -9.04 6.36 16.77
C ALA A 22 -10.30 6.32 15.89
N VAL A 23 -10.64 7.45 15.23
CA VAL A 23 -11.82 7.53 14.36
C VAL A 23 -11.60 6.77 13.06
N HIS A 24 -10.38 6.84 12.51
CA HIS A 24 -10.04 6.23 11.23
C HIS A 24 -9.19 4.95 11.36
N GLY A 25 -8.84 4.55 12.58
CA GLY A 25 -7.98 3.38 12.81
C GLY A 25 -6.59 3.58 12.24
N LEU A 26 -6.05 4.80 12.34
CA LEU A 26 -4.73 5.18 11.83
C LEU A 26 -3.82 5.61 12.97
N MET A 27 -2.52 5.46 12.78
CA MET A 27 -1.51 5.99 13.67
C MET A 27 -0.46 6.71 12.83
N TRP A 28 -0.16 7.94 13.23
CA TRP A 28 0.69 8.89 12.54
C TRP A 28 1.98 9.10 13.31
N LEU A 29 3.05 9.45 12.60
CA LEU A 29 4.20 10.06 13.27
C LEU A 29 3.81 11.43 13.83
N LYS A 30 4.22 11.71 15.07
CA LYS A 30 4.02 13.03 15.69
C LYS A 30 4.87 14.11 15.01
N ARG A 31 6.09 13.76 14.60
CA ARG A 31 7.06 14.59 13.88
C ARG A 31 7.13 14.13 12.43
N ASP A 32 7.13 15.08 11.49
CA ASP A 32 7.30 14.79 10.07
C ASP A 32 8.79 14.81 9.67
N THR A 33 9.09 14.53 8.40
CA THR A 33 10.48 14.52 7.94
C THR A 33 11.17 15.87 7.97
N TRP A 34 10.44 16.99 7.97
CA TRP A 34 11.07 18.29 8.17
C TRP A 34 11.69 18.37 9.58
N LEU A 35 10.91 17.99 10.59
CA LEU A 35 11.35 17.97 11.99
C LEU A 35 12.41 16.91 12.28
N GLU A 36 12.45 15.82 11.50
CA GLU A 36 13.42 14.73 11.68
C GLU A 36 14.73 14.96 10.89
N LYS A 37 14.66 15.54 9.69
CA LYS A 37 15.82 15.68 8.78
C LYS A 37 16.28 17.13 8.59
N GLY A 38 15.51 18.13 9.05
CA GLY A 38 15.83 19.55 8.90
C GLY A 38 15.72 20.08 7.47
N ARG A 39 15.13 19.30 6.55
CA ARG A 39 14.90 19.69 5.15
C ARG A 39 13.69 18.97 4.57
N LEU A 40 13.11 19.56 3.53
CA LEU A 40 12.14 18.87 2.68
C LEU A 40 12.85 17.77 1.89
N ILE A 41 12.12 16.73 1.54
CA ILE A 41 12.66 15.54 0.88
C ILE A 41 11.93 15.23 -0.42
N THR A 42 12.59 14.49 -1.30
CA THR A 42 11.94 13.97 -2.51
C THR A 42 10.95 12.85 -2.19
N TRP A 43 10.11 12.52 -3.16
CA TRP A 43 9.20 11.38 -3.05
C TRP A 43 9.94 10.02 -2.97
N HIS A 44 11.16 9.94 -3.48
CA HIS A 44 11.97 8.73 -3.34
C HIS A 44 12.59 8.62 -1.95
N GLU A 45 13.06 9.74 -1.39
CA GLU A 45 13.57 9.79 -0.03
C GLU A 45 12.49 9.52 1.02
N SER A 46 11.22 9.84 0.76
CA SER A 46 10.11 9.50 1.68
C SER A 46 9.87 7.99 1.77
N GLN A 47 10.10 7.24 0.68
CA GLN A 47 10.07 5.77 0.69
C GLN A 47 11.25 5.18 1.45
N GLU A 48 12.44 5.76 1.27
CA GLU A 48 13.63 5.36 2.04
C GLU A 48 13.38 5.57 3.54
N PHE A 49 12.88 6.74 3.92
CA PHE A 49 12.56 7.05 5.30
C PHE A 49 11.58 6.06 5.91
N ALA A 50 10.53 5.65 5.18
CA ALA A 50 9.62 4.60 5.64
C ALA A 50 10.33 3.26 5.86
N ARG A 51 11.27 2.89 4.96
CA ARG A 51 12.04 1.66 5.08
C ARG A 51 12.98 1.68 6.29
N GLU A 52 13.74 2.75 6.47
CA GLU A 52 14.61 2.97 7.63
C GLU A 52 13.81 2.87 8.94
N LEU A 53 12.64 3.51 8.98
CA LEU A 53 11.75 3.52 10.13
C LEU A 53 11.22 2.12 10.48
N ASN A 54 10.89 1.34 9.45
CA ASN A 54 10.41 -0.03 9.60
C ASN A 54 11.52 -0.99 10.05
N GLN A 55 12.73 -0.86 9.51
CA GLN A 55 13.88 -1.67 9.90
C GLN A 55 14.24 -1.48 11.38
N ARG A 56 14.20 -0.25 11.88
CA ARG A 56 14.46 0.05 13.29
C ARG A 56 13.28 -0.21 14.23
N LYS A 57 12.14 -0.69 13.71
CA LYS A 57 10.89 -0.92 14.45
C LYS A 57 10.48 0.27 15.32
N PHE A 58 10.42 1.47 14.74
CA PHE A 58 10.05 2.68 15.48
C PHE A 58 8.70 2.51 16.21
N ALA A 59 8.66 2.88 17.49
CA ALA A 59 7.53 2.65 18.40
C ALA A 59 7.06 1.17 18.45
N GLY A 60 7.97 0.22 18.20
CA GLY A 60 7.66 -1.21 18.16
C GLY A 60 7.08 -1.70 16.83
N TYR A 61 7.00 -0.85 15.80
CA TYR A 61 6.25 -1.13 14.57
C TYR A 61 7.11 -1.09 13.30
N SER A 62 6.78 -1.97 12.34
CA SER A 62 7.52 -2.16 11.08
C SER A 62 6.66 -2.04 9.82
N ASN A 63 5.50 -1.38 9.92
CA ASN A 63 4.53 -1.22 8.82
C ASN A 63 4.17 0.26 8.53
N TRP A 64 5.08 1.17 8.82
CA TRP A 64 4.98 2.58 8.45
C TRP A 64 5.03 2.76 6.94
N ARG A 65 4.17 3.64 6.42
CA ARG A 65 4.05 3.94 4.99
C ARG A 65 3.72 5.41 4.75
N ILE A 66 3.94 5.85 3.52
CA ILE A 66 3.47 7.16 3.05
C ILE A 66 1.92 7.14 3.04
N PRO A 67 1.24 8.20 3.52
CA PRO A 67 -0.22 8.25 3.52
C PRO A 67 -0.80 8.27 2.11
N THR A 68 -2.02 7.79 1.96
CA THR A 68 -2.84 8.03 0.76
C THR A 68 -3.35 9.47 0.74
N ALA A 69 -3.90 9.91 -0.39
CA ALA A 69 -4.52 11.22 -0.59
C ALA A 69 -5.69 11.41 0.39
N SER A 70 -6.53 10.38 0.50
CA SER A 70 -7.66 10.38 1.41
C SER A 70 -7.22 10.47 2.87
N GLU A 71 -6.12 9.80 3.24
CA GLU A 71 -5.57 9.87 4.60
C GLU A 71 -4.90 11.21 4.89
N ALA A 72 -4.15 11.78 3.94
CA ALA A 72 -3.52 13.08 4.10
C ALA A 72 -4.55 14.19 4.38
N LYS A 73 -5.72 14.13 3.74
CA LYS A 73 -6.85 15.01 4.03
C LYS A 73 -7.39 14.90 5.46
N LEU A 74 -7.22 13.75 6.11
CA LEU A 74 -7.66 13.58 7.50
C LEU A 74 -6.84 14.42 8.49
N LEU A 75 -5.64 14.85 8.09
CA LEU A 75 -4.79 15.74 8.89
C LEU A 75 -5.28 17.19 8.89
N PHE A 76 -6.07 17.60 7.90
CA PHE A 76 -6.60 18.95 7.80
C PHE A 76 -7.91 19.09 8.58
N ASP A 77 -7.98 20.06 9.50
CA ASP A 77 -9.23 20.53 10.11
C ASP A 77 -9.19 22.06 10.19
N PRO A 78 -10.09 22.78 9.47
CA PRO A 78 -10.05 24.25 9.43
C PRO A 78 -10.28 24.91 10.80
N GLU A 79 -10.84 24.17 11.77
CA GLU A 79 -11.14 24.68 13.11
C GLU A 79 -9.97 24.55 14.09
N VAL A 80 -8.86 23.93 13.68
CA VAL A 80 -7.64 23.85 14.50
C VAL A 80 -6.50 24.61 13.83
N THR A 81 -5.57 25.07 14.66
CA THR A 81 -4.40 25.83 14.22
C THR A 81 -3.13 25.27 14.84
N ASN A 82 -2.07 25.23 14.05
CA ASN A 82 -0.70 24.92 14.44
C ASN A 82 0.23 25.78 13.55
N THR A 83 1.53 25.74 13.81
CA THR A 83 2.51 26.57 13.11
C THR A 83 3.48 25.69 12.33
N ASP A 84 3.76 26.06 11.08
CA ASP A 84 4.74 25.38 10.25
C ASP A 84 6.17 25.89 10.41
N MET A 85 7.08 25.26 9.67
CA MET A 85 8.51 25.57 9.57
C MET A 85 8.87 27.02 9.22
N GLU A 86 7.95 27.79 8.64
CA GLU A 86 8.14 29.21 8.30
C GLU A 86 7.47 30.14 9.32
N GLY A 87 6.83 29.59 10.36
CA GLY A 87 6.04 30.37 11.31
C GLY A 87 4.63 30.70 10.80
N CYS A 88 4.19 30.12 9.68
CA CYS A 88 2.84 30.37 9.15
C CYS A 88 1.81 29.42 9.76
N GLU A 89 0.55 29.87 9.80
CA GLU A 89 -0.58 29.07 10.25
C GLU A 89 -0.84 27.88 9.29
N ILE A 90 -1.06 26.72 9.88
CA ILE A 90 -1.54 25.51 9.21
C ILE A 90 -2.72 24.92 9.99
N HIS A 91 -3.61 24.23 9.26
CA HIS A 91 -4.82 23.63 9.81
C HIS A 91 -4.58 22.18 10.26
N LEU A 92 -3.65 22.01 11.21
CA LEU A 92 -3.23 20.72 11.76
C LEU A 92 -3.47 20.71 13.27
N ASP A 93 -3.90 19.57 13.82
CA ASP A 93 -4.15 19.45 15.26
C ASP A 93 -2.86 19.71 16.08
N TYR A 94 -2.99 20.42 17.21
CA TYR A 94 -1.87 20.83 18.08
C TYR A 94 -1.15 19.63 18.74
N VAL A 95 -1.74 18.44 18.69
CA VAL A 95 -1.07 17.21 19.12
C VAL A 95 0.17 16.92 18.26
N PHE A 96 0.19 17.36 17.01
CA PHE A 96 1.36 17.25 16.14
C PHE A 96 2.38 18.32 16.48
N THR A 97 3.66 18.00 16.34
CA THR A 97 4.73 18.93 16.73
C THR A 97 4.74 20.16 15.82
N GLU A 98 4.75 21.35 16.42
CA GLU A 98 4.89 22.63 15.72
C GLU A 98 6.22 22.75 14.96
N GLY A 99 6.29 23.69 14.01
CA GLY A 99 7.46 23.87 13.15
C GLY A 99 7.61 22.77 12.10
N CYS A 100 6.56 21.97 11.85
CA CYS A 100 6.56 20.92 10.84
C CYS A 100 6.41 21.47 9.42
N GLY A 101 6.60 20.63 8.42
CA GLY A 101 6.28 20.96 7.05
C GLY A 101 4.81 21.32 6.87
N PHE A 102 4.54 22.33 6.04
CA PHE A 102 3.19 22.72 5.65
C PHE A 102 2.61 21.83 4.54
N THR A 103 3.41 20.91 3.99
CA THR A 103 2.98 19.93 2.99
C THR A 103 3.35 18.51 3.39
N THR A 104 2.57 17.53 2.94
CA THR A 104 2.91 16.11 3.06
C THR A 104 2.82 15.38 1.72
N TRP A 105 3.82 14.57 1.42
CA TRP A 105 3.75 13.59 0.34
C TRP A 105 2.65 12.57 0.58
N THR A 106 2.11 12.07 -0.53
CA THR A 106 1.16 10.97 -0.54
C THR A 106 1.66 9.83 -1.44
N SER A 107 1.01 8.67 -1.34
CA SER A 107 1.29 7.48 -2.15
C SER A 107 0.78 7.62 -3.60
N GLU A 108 -0.06 8.61 -3.86
CA GLU A 108 -0.72 8.82 -5.14
C GLU A 108 0.27 9.27 -6.18
N SER A 109 0.27 8.58 -7.32
CA SER A 109 1.19 8.88 -8.40
C SER A 109 0.52 8.88 -9.77
N ARG A 110 0.95 9.83 -10.62
CA ARG A 110 0.63 9.90 -12.05
C ARG A 110 1.75 9.20 -12.82
N GLY A 111 1.73 7.87 -12.75
CA GLY A 111 2.77 7.01 -13.31
C GLY A 111 4.14 7.27 -12.69
N ALA A 112 5.20 7.17 -13.50
CA ALA A 112 6.57 7.33 -13.05
C ALA A 112 6.97 8.79 -12.78
N LYS A 113 6.19 9.77 -13.27
CA LYS A 113 6.67 11.14 -13.38
C LYS A 113 6.32 12.00 -12.20
N ALA A 114 5.15 11.82 -11.59
CA ALA A 114 4.68 12.71 -10.55
C ALA A 114 4.04 11.98 -9.38
N ALA A 115 4.19 12.56 -8.20
CA ALA A 115 3.51 12.19 -6.97
C ALA A 115 2.67 13.36 -6.47
N MET A 116 1.60 13.04 -5.76
CA MET A 116 0.73 14.06 -5.18
C MET A 116 1.26 14.46 -3.80
N GLY A 117 1.33 15.76 -3.55
CA GLY A 117 1.47 16.31 -2.21
C GLY A 117 0.18 17.01 -1.80
N TYR A 118 0.03 17.23 -0.51
CA TYR A 118 -1.13 17.88 0.08
C TYR A 118 -0.68 19.02 0.99
N ASP A 119 -1.31 20.18 0.83
CA ASP A 119 -1.00 21.43 1.53
C ASP A 119 -1.96 21.65 2.71
N LEU A 120 -1.39 21.75 3.91
CA LEU A 120 -2.10 21.94 5.17
C LEU A 120 -2.44 23.41 5.46
N ARG A 121 -1.93 24.37 4.68
CA ARG A 121 -2.33 25.78 4.77
C ARG A 121 -3.68 26.03 4.11
N SER A 122 -3.98 25.30 3.03
CA SER A 122 -5.05 25.71 2.09
C SER A 122 -6.00 24.59 1.62
N ASP A 123 -5.92 23.39 2.20
CA ASP A 123 -6.66 22.21 1.73
C ASP A 123 -6.46 21.97 0.22
N PHE A 124 -5.19 21.94 -0.20
CA PHE A 124 -4.85 21.91 -1.62
C PHE A 124 -4.03 20.69 -2.01
N GLU A 125 -4.51 19.98 -3.03
CA GLU A 125 -3.78 18.88 -3.67
C GLU A 125 -2.93 19.41 -4.83
N PHE A 126 -1.65 19.07 -4.85
CA PHE A 126 -0.75 19.44 -5.93
C PHE A 126 0.04 18.23 -6.43
N TRP A 127 0.58 18.33 -7.65
CA TRP A 127 1.32 17.25 -8.29
C TRP A 127 2.72 17.73 -8.65
N LEU A 128 3.73 17.04 -8.14
CA LEU A 128 5.13 17.38 -8.34
C LEU A 128 5.88 16.22 -8.98
N ALA A 129 6.93 16.53 -9.72
CA ALA A 129 7.74 15.52 -10.36
C ALA A 129 8.53 14.70 -9.34
N LYS A 130 8.49 13.35 -9.45
CA LYS A 130 9.21 12.43 -8.55
C LYS A 130 10.73 12.58 -8.65
N GLU A 131 11.20 12.91 -9.85
CA GLU A 131 12.62 12.99 -10.22
C GLU A 131 13.23 14.40 -10.02
N ASN A 132 12.43 15.37 -9.58
CA ASN A 132 12.89 16.76 -9.47
C ASN A 132 13.15 17.15 -8.01
N ASP A 133 14.42 17.33 -7.67
CA ASP A 133 14.88 17.80 -6.35
C ASP A 133 14.41 19.24 -6.03
N GLY A 134 13.96 19.99 -7.03
CA GLY A 134 13.52 21.38 -6.88
C GLY A 134 12.12 21.56 -6.30
N PHE A 135 11.33 20.49 -6.16
CA PHE A 135 10.01 20.55 -5.52
C PHE A 135 9.87 19.47 -4.44
N PRO A 136 10.62 19.60 -3.33
CA PRO A 136 10.55 18.66 -2.23
C PRO A 136 9.35 18.97 -1.34
N SER A 137 8.86 17.97 -0.60
CA SER A 137 7.79 18.10 0.38
C SER A 137 8.17 17.31 1.64
N ALA A 138 7.54 17.58 2.78
CA ALA A 138 7.72 16.73 3.95
C ALA A 138 6.86 15.45 3.80
N VAL A 139 7.00 14.50 4.71
CA VAL A 139 6.05 13.40 4.83
C VAL A 139 5.81 13.10 6.30
N ARG A 140 4.53 12.94 6.65
CA ARG A 140 4.12 12.37 7.93
C ARG A 140 3.66 10.95 7.67
N LEU A 141 4.53 9.98 7.97
CA LEU A 141 4.20 8.58 7.75
C LEU A 141 3.02 8.17 8.62
N VAL A 142 2.25 7.24 8.07
CA VAL A 142 1.06 6.67 8.68
C VAL A 142 1.20 5.16 8.68
N ARG A 143 0.54 4.51 9.63
CA ARG A 143 0.24 3.09 9.59
C ARG A 143 -1.22 2.92 9.98
N ASN A 144 -1.78 1.76 9.64
CA ASN A 144 -3.05 1.37 10.22
C ASN A 144 -2.79 1.02 11.68
N ILE A 145 -3.62 1.49 12.61
CA ILE A 145 -3.79 0.78 13.87
C ILE A 145 -4.40 -0.55 13.43
N VAL A 146 -3.55 -1.56 13.37
CA VAL A 146 -4.02 -2.93 13.31
C VAL A 146 -4.68 -3.04 14.67
N LEU A 147 -6.01 -2.86 14.70
CA LEU A 147 -6.81 -3.35 15.82
C LEU A 147 -6.28 -4.76 15.98
N GLU A 148 -5.71 -5.07 17.15
CA GLU A 148 -5.24 -6.42 17.43
C GLU A 148 -6.36 -7.32 16.93
N ARG A 149 -6.05 -8.08 15.87
CA ARG A 149 -7.02 -8.95 15.25
C ARG A 149 -7.53 -9.75 16.43
N ASP A 150 -8.85 -9.84 16.57
CA ASP A 150 -9.43 -10.73 17.58
C ASP A 150 -8.58 -12.01 17.56
N PRO A 151 -7.95 -12.41 18.67
CA PRO A 151 -7.08 -13.58 18.69
C PRO A 151 -7.78 -14.82 18.11
N ASP A 152 -9.12 -14.82 18.15
CA ASP A 152 -9.99 -15.84 17.60
C ASP A 152 -10.37 -15.63 16.13
N ALA A 153 -10.13 -14.45 15.54
CA ALA A 153 -10.37 -14.19 14.12
C ALA A 153 -9.36 -14.94 13.24
N PRO A 154 -9.82 -15.54 12.12
CA PRO A 154 -8.95 -16.34 11.25
C PRO A 154 -7.83 -15.47 10.68
N PRO A 155 -6.59 -15.98 10.51
CA PRO A 155 -5.47 -15.22 9.97
C PRO A 155 -5.79 -14.47 8.68
N ARG A 156 -5.12 -13.34 8.42
CA ARG A 156 -5.32 -12.57 7.18
C ARG A 156 -5.09 -13.46 5.96
N ILE A 157 -3.92 -14.07 5.90
CA ILE A 157 -3.54 -14.99 4.84
C ILE A 157 -3.62 -16.41 5.39
N VAL A 158 -4.43 -17.25 4.75
CA VAL A 158 -4.59 -18.67 5.10
C VAL A 158 -4.09 -19.51 3.92
N ASP A 159 -3.11 -20.37 4.17
CA ASP A 159 -2.65 -21.37 3.21
C ASP A 159 -3.62 -22.56 3.17
N ASN A 160 -4.24 -22.78 2.01
CA ASN A 160 -5.23 -23.83 1.80
C ASN A 160 -4.60 -25.22 1.55
N LYS A 161 -3.26 -25.34 1.57
CA LYS A 161 -2.50 -26.59 1.37
C LYS A 161 -2.70 -27.24 0.00
N ASP A 162 -3.17 -26.48 -0.98
CA ASP A 162 -3.35 -26.87 -2.38
C ASP A 162 -2.58 -25.94 -3.35
N GLY A 163 -1.66 -25.12 -2.81
CA GLY A 163 -0.94 -24.10 -3.57
C GLY A 163 -1.69 -22.78 -3.74
N THR A 164 -2.79 -22.58 -3.00
CA THR A 164 -3.53 -21.32 -2.93
C THR A 164 -3.50 -20.70 -1.53
N LEU A 165 -3.60 -19.38 -1.50
CA LEU A 165 -3.66 -18.55 -0.30
C LEU A 165 -4.97 -17.76 -0.29
N THR A 166 -5.70 -17.79 0.80
CA THR A 166 -6.92 -17.00 1.00
C THR A 166 -6.58 -15.74 1.77
N ASP A 167 -6.90 -14.56 1.23
CA ASP A 167 -6.85 -13.27 1.93
C ASP A 167 -8.24 -12.95 2.49
N ASN A 168 -8.44 -13.21 3.79
CA ASN A 168 -9.71 -13.01 4.50
C ASN A 168 -10.11 -11.54 4.61
N ASP A 169 -9.17 -10.60 4.51
CA ASP A 169 -9.45 -9.17 4.62
C ASP A 169 -9.99 -8.62 3.29
N THR A 170 -9.54 -9.17 2.15
CA THR A 170 -9.99 -8.75 0.80
C THR A 170 -11.03 -9.67 0.17
N GLY A 171 -11.24 -10.87 0.72
CA GLY A 171 -12.09 -11.91 0.12
C GLY A 171 -11.51 -12.43 -1.20
N LEU A 172 -10.20 -12.33 -1.39
CA LEU A 172 -9.50 -12.83 -2.57
C LEU A 172 -8.80 -14.14 -2.27
N MET A 173 -8.60 -14.94 -3.30
CA MET A 173 -7.77 -16.13 -3.25
C MET A 173 -6.69 -16.01 -4.32
N TRP A 174 -5.46 -16.26 -3.93
CA TRP A 174 -4.26 -16.12 -4.73
C TRP A 174 -3.63 -17.48 -4.97
N LYS A 175 -3.02 -17.65 -6.14
CA LYS A 175 -2.06 -18.73 -6.32
C LYS A 175 -0.75 -18.34 -5.62
N ALA A 176 -0.19 -19.23 -4.81
CA ALA A 176 1.03 -18.94 -4.02
C ALA A 176 2.25 -18.68 -4.93
N ASN A 177 2.46 -19.54 -5.93
CA ASN A 177 3.47 -19.35 -6.98
C ASN A 177 2.94 -18.44 -8.08
N ASP A 178 3.79 -17.53 -8.55
CA ASP A 178 3.52 -16.73 -9.74
C ASP A 178 4.01 -17.43 -11.02
N SER A 179 3.70 -16.84 -12.17
CA SER A 179 4.14 -17.37 -13.46
C SER A 179 5.66 -17.36 -13.63
N PHE A 180 6.38 -16.51 -12.90
CA PHE A 180 7.83 -16.41 -13.01
C PHE A 180 8.49 -17.65 -12.40
N ILE A 181 8.07 -18.05 -11.19
CA ILE A 181 8.51 -19.29 -10.56
C ILE A 181 8.14 -20.51 -11.42
N GLU A 182 6.88 -20.61 -11.86
CA GLU A 182 6.41 -21.84 -12.54
C GLU A 182 6.97 -22.02 -13.94
N LEU A 183 7.20 -20.92 -14.67
CA LEU A 183 7.69 -20.97 -16.05
C LEU A 183 9.20 -20.75 -16.14
N ASP A 184 9.85 -20.44 -15.01
CA ASP A 184 11.26 -20.07 -14.89
C ASP A 184 11.68 -19.00 -15.90
N LYS A 185 10.79 -18.01 -16.12
CA LYS A 185 11.03 -16.90 -17.06
C LYS A 185 10.07 -15.75 -16.86
N TRP A 186 10.52 -14.57 -17.28
CA TRP A 186 9.64 -13.43 -17.50
C TRP A 186 8.74 -13.64 -18.71
N VAL A 187 7.50 -13.16 -18.60
CA VAL A 187 6.49 -13.33 -19.65
C VAL A 187 6.01 -11.99 -20.19
N SER A 188 5.57 -11.99 -21.44
CA SER A 188 4.76 -10.89 -21.97
C SER A 188 3.37 -10.91 -21.33
N TRP A 189 2.65 -9.81 -21.45
CA TRP A 189 1.29 -9.73 -20.93
C TRP A 189 0.36 -10.78 -21.58
N SER A 190 0.55 -11.03 -22.88
CA SER A 190 -0.21 -12.03 -23.63
C SER A 190 0.13 -13.46 -23.18
N GLU A 191 1.41 -13.78 -22.97
CA GLU A 191 1.82 -15.07 -22.41
C GLU A 191 1.31 -15.27 -20.98
N GLY A 192 1.28 -14.20 -20.19
CA GLY A 192 0.66 -14.18 -18.87
C GLY A 192 -0.84 -14.57 -18.91
N LYS A 193 -1.60 -14.04 -19.88
CA LYS A 193 -2.99 -14.48 -20.09
C LYS A 193 -3.08 -15.94 -20.53
N THR A 194 -2.15 -16.42 -21.35
CA THR A 194 -2.11 -17.83 -21.74
C THR A 194 -1.87 -18.72 -20.53
N TRP A 195 -0.95 -18.35 -19.62
CA TRP A 195 -0.72 -19.08 -18.38
C TRP A 195 -1.98 -19.11 -17.49
N ILE A 196 -2.68 -17.99 -17.34
CA ILE A 196 -3.98 -17.96 -16.65
C ILE A 196 -5.00 -18.89 -17.30
N LYS A 197 -5.07 -18.93 -18.64
CA LYS A 197 -5.95 -19.85 -19.36
C LYS A 197 -5.59 -21.30 -19.07
N THR A 198 -4.30 -21.64 -19.05
CA THR A 198 -3.83 -22.99 -18.69
C THR A 198 -4.26 -23.39 -17.27
N LEU A 199 -4.18 -22.49 -16.29
CA LEU A 199 -4.67 -22.76 -14.92
C LEU A 199 -6.17 -23.07 -14.89
N ASN A 200 -6.96 -22.38 -15.72
CA ASN A 200 -8.40 -22.60 -15.80
C ASN A 200 -8.74 -23.89 -16.55
N ASP A 201 -8.04 -24.19 -17.64
CA ASP A 201 -8.22 -25.42 -18.40
C ASP A 201 -7.84 -26.67 -17.57
N SER A 202 -6.82 -26.56 -16.72
CA SER A 202 -6.39 -27.64 -15.81
C SER A 202 -7.17 -27.68 -14.49
N GLN A 203 -8.10 -26.76 -14.28
CA GLN A 203 -8.86 -26.63 -13.03
C GLN A 203 -7.95 -26.56 -11.79
N PHE A 204 -6.87 -25.76 -11.85
CA PHE A 204 -5.91 -25.66 -10.75
C PHE A 204 -6.62 -25.37 -9.41
N ALA A 205 -6.32 -26.17 -8.39
CA ALA A 205 -6.98 -26.18 -7.08
C ALA A 205 -8.52 -26.32 -7.14
N GLY A 206 -9.04 -27.01 -8.17
CA GLY A 206 -10.48 -27.19 -8.38
C GLY A 206 -11.20 -25.93 -8.89
N HIS A 207 -10.48 -24.96 -9.45
CA HIS A 207 -11.02 -23.66 -9.85
C HIS A 207 -10.73 -23.32 -11.32
N THR A 208 -11.68 -22.63 -11.97
CA THR A 208 -11.66 -22.28 -13.40
C THR A 208 -11.87 -20.80 -13.68
N ASP A 209 -11.83 -19.98 -12.64
CA ASP A 209 -12.07 -18.54 -12.64
C ASP A 209 -10.83 -17.73 -12.23
N TRP A 210 -9.63 -18.30 -12.40
CA TRP A 210 -8.37 -17.59 -12.25
C TRP A 210 -8.25 -16.45 -13.27
N ARG A 211 -7.72 -15.33 -12.82
CA ARG A 211 -7.52 -14.14 -13.65
C ARG A 211 -6.26 -13.38 -13.25
N MET A 212 -5.83 -12.50 -14.15
CA MET A 212 -4.85 -11.47 -13.81
C MET A 212 -5.45 -10.47 -12.79
N PRO A 213 -4.63 -9.90 -11.90
CA PRO A 213 -5.07 -8.98 -10.87
C PRO A 213 -5.23 -7.58 -11.43
N THR A 214 -6.08 -6.75 -10.81
CA THR A 214 -6.07 -5.30 -11.00
C THR A 214 -4.89 -4.67 -10.27
N ARG A 215 -4.58 -3.40 -10.58
CA ARG A 215 -3.64 -2.60 -9.77
C ARG A 215 -3.97 -2.61 -8.27
N LYS A 216 -5.24 -2.43 -7.90
CA LYS A 216 -5.65 -2.36 -6.49
C LYS A 216 -5.48 -3.71 -5.77
N GLU A 217 -5.82 -4.80 -6.45
CA GLU A 217 -5.67 -6.16 -5.88
C GLU A 217 -4.20 -6.54 -5.69
N VAL A 218 -3.33 -6.26 -6.65
CA VAL A 218 -1.90 -6.53 -6.46
C VAL A 218 -1.28 -5.61 -5.40
N GLN A 219 -1.76 -4.37 -5.29
CA GLN A 219 -1.33 -3.47 -4.22
C GLN A 219 -1.77 -3.95 -2.83
N SER A 220 -2.88 -4.68 -2.69
CA SER A 220 -3.33 -5.17 -1.38
C SER A 220 -2.42 -6.26 -0.81
N ILE A 221 -1.68 -6.98 -1.67
CA ILE A 221 -0.69 -7.98 -1.25
C ILE A 221 0.74 -7.42 -1.24
N TYR A 222 0.93 -6.10 -1.29
CA TYR A 222 2.22 -5.50 -0.98
C TYR A 222 2.34 -5.34 0.54
N ASP A 223 3.34 -5.96 1.15
CA ASP A 223 3.54 -5.93 2.59
C ASP A 223 4.98 -5.54 2.95
N PRO A 224 5.27 -4.24 3.20
CA PRO A 224 6.61 -3.78 3.51
C PRO A 224 7.16 -4.32 4.84
N SER A 225 6.32 -4.94 5.67
CA SER A 225 6.74 -5.55 6.93
C SER A 225 7.22 -7.00 6.77
N HIS A 226 6.96 -7.61 5.60
CA HIS A 226 7.33 -8.98 5.31
C HIS A 226 8.12 -9.06 4.00
N SER A 227 9.41 -9.35 4.13
CA SER A 227 10.31 -9.52 2.98
C SER A 227 10.51 -10.99 2.66
N VAL A 228 10.40 -11.32 1.39
CA VAL A 228 10.79 -12.60 0.81
C VAL A 228 11.94 -12.36 -0.18
N THR A 229 12.92 -13.24 -0.24
CA THR A 229 14.01 -13.15 -1.22
C THR A 229 13.56 -13.77 -2.56
N ASP A 230 13.79 -13.08 -3.68
CA ASP A 230 13.57 -13.65 -5.01
C ASP A 230 14.70 -14.60 -5.45
N ASN A 231 14.58 -15.18 -6.65
CA ASN A 231 15.54 -16.16 -7.18
C ASN A 231 16.92 -15.54 -7.50
N TYR A 232 17.02 -14.20 -7.51
CA TYR A 232 18.22 -13.43 -7.79
C TYR A 232 18.79 -12.75 -6.55
N GLY A 233 18.21 -12.98 -5.37
CA GLY A 233 18.65 -12.35 -4.12
C GLY A 233 18.03 -10.98 -3.84
N GLU A 234 17.08 -10.51 -4.65
CA GLU A 234 16.38 -9.24 -4.44
C GLU A 234 15.27 -9.38 -3.39
N THR A 235 14.97 -8.26 -2.73
CA THR A 235 13.92 -8.20 -1.69
C THR A 235 12.55 -7.93 -2.32
N VAL A 236 11.59 -8.81 -2.03
CA VAL A 236 10.20 -8.74 -2.48
C VAL A 236 9.30 -8.61 -1.25
N TYR A 237 8.49 -7.55 -1.17
CA TYR A 237 7.60 -7.33 -0.03
C TYR A 237 6.20 -7.90 -0.30
N LEU A 238 5.92 -9.06 0.30
CA LEU A 238 4.69 -9.83 0.13
C LEU A 238 4.29 -10.46 1.48
N PRO A 239 3.00 -10.68 1.74
CA PRO A 239 2.56 -11.40 2.92
C PRO A 239 3.20 -12.78 3.05
N GLU A 240 3.26 -13.26 4.29
CA GLU A 240 3.69 -14.62 4.59
C GLU A 240 2.84 -15.67 3.85
N GLY A 241 3.48 -16.73 3.36
CA GLY A 241 2.87 -17.80 2.58
C GLY A 241 3.05 -17.68 1.07
N PHE A 242 3.36 -16.48 0.55
CA PHE A 242 3.81 -16.36 -0.83
C PHE A 242 5.22 -16.93 -0.98
N THR A 243 5.44 -17.67 -2.06
CA THR A 243 6.67 -18.45 -2.25
C THR A 243 7.88 -17.54 -2.48
N ALA A 244 8.99 -17.85 -1.81
CA ALA A 244 10.29 -17.27 -2.12
C ALA A 244 10.70 -17.57 -3.57
N GLY A 245 11.46 -16.67 -4.18
CA GLY A 245 11.74 -16.76 -5.61
C GLY A 245 10.74 -16.01 -6.51
N SER A 246 9.70 -15.48 -5.90
CA SER A 246 8.63 -14.71 -6.54
C SER A 246 9.17 -13.57 -7.40
N GLY A 247 8.57 -13.32 -8.57
CA GLY A 247 8.95 -12.21 -9.42
C GLY A 247 8.79 -10.86 -8.71
N LEU A 248 9.84 -10.03 -8.72
CA LEU A 248 9.85 -8.65 -8.21
C LEU A 248 8.72 -7.79 -8.77
N THR A 249 8.26 -8.10 -9.99
CA THR A 249 7.27 -7.33 -10.72
C THR A 249 6.13 -8.18 -11.27
N CYS A 250 4.93 -7.63 -11.23
CA CYS A 250 3.71 -8.31 -11.68
C CYS A 250 2.97 -7.48 -12.73
N TRP A 251 2.65 -8.10 -13.86
CA TRP A 251 1.65 -7.58 -14.79
C TRP A 251 0.27 -7.57 -14.14
N THR A 252 -0.52 -6.55 -14.45
CA THR A 252 -1.93 -6.46 -14.06
C THR A 252 -2.83 -6.48 -15.30
N LYS A 253 -4.12 -6.73 -15.12
CA LYS A 253 -5.12 -6.58 -16.19
C LYS A 253 -5.47 -5.11 -16.49
N THR A 254 -4.94 -4.16 -15.74
CA THR A 254 -5.28 -2.74 -15.88
C THR A 254 -4.57 -2.17 -17.11
N LEU A 255 -5.32 -1.99 -18.21
CA LEU A 255 -4.85 -1.38 -19.46
C LEU A 255 -4.94 0.15 -19.43
N HIS A 256 -4.09 0.81 -20.20
CA HIS A 256 -4.14 2.26 -20.35
C HIS A 256 -5.40 2.65 -21.13
N LYS A 257 -6.04 3.77 -20.74
CA LYS A 257 -7.36 4.14 -21.27
C LYS A 257 -7.37 4.41 -22.78
N THR A 258 -6.29 5.00 -23.31
CA THR A 258 -6.16 5.37 -24.72
C THR A 258 -5.17 4.46 -25.47
N ASP A 259 -3.95 4.31 -24.97
CA ASP A 259 -2.94 3.42 -25.55
C ASP A 259 -3.07 1.96 -25.05
N LEU A 260 -3.86 1.15 -25.75
CA LEU A 260 -4.08 -0.27 -25.39
C LEU A 260 -2.84 -1.16 -25.53
N SER A 261 -1.70 -0.64 -26.01
CA SER A 261 -0.41 -1.35 -26.00
C SER A 261 0.28 -1.32 -24.63
N LEU A 262 -0.31 -0.63 -23.64
CA LEU A 262 0.24 -0.46 -22.31
C LEU A 262 -0.65 -1.11 -21.24
N ALA A 263 -0.03 -1.87 -20.34
CA ALA A 263 -0.64 -2.37 -19.12
C ALA A 263 0.12 -1.86 -17.89
N ILE A 264 -0.54 -1.79 -16.74
CA ILE A 264 0.14 -1.50 -15.48
C ILE A 264 0.97 -2.72 -15.06
N ARG A 265 2.25 -2.48 -14.79
CA ARG A 265 3.15 -3.33 -14.02
C ARG A 265 3.32 -2.75 -12.62
N PHE A 266 3.11 -3.57 -11.61
CA PHE A 266 3.40 -3.27 -10.20
C PHE A 266 4.76 -3.85 -9.77
N GLN A 267 5.43 -3.19 -8.83
CA GLN A 267 6.73 -3.60 -8.30
C GLN A 267 6.66 -3.77 -6.78
N PHE A 268 7.01 -4.97 -6.31
CA PHE A 268 6.92 -5.35 -4.89
C PHE A 268 8.10 -4.87 -4.05
N TYR A 269 9.12 -4.21 -4.62
CA TYR A 269 10.21 -3.63 -3.84
C TYR A 269 9.80 -2.34 -3.10
N ASN A 270 8.91 -1.55 -3.69
CA ASN A 270 8.54 -0.23 -3.18
C ASN A 270 7.06 0.11 -3.37
N GLY A 271 6.27 -0.82 -3.89
CA GLY A 271 4.84 -0.61 -4.16
C GLY A 271 4.54 0.30 -5.36
N ASP A 272 5.53 0.65 -6.18
CA ASP A 272 5.35 1.50 -7.36
C ASP A 272 4.65 0.75 -8.51
N TYR A 273 4.04 1.51 -9.42
CA TYR A 273 3.45 0.96 -10.63
C TYR A 273 3.71 1.86 -11.86
N LYS A 274 3.90 1.24 -13.03
CA LYS A 274 4.17 1.95 -14.29
C LYS A 274 3.40 1.35 -15.44
N TRP A 275 3.09 2.17 -16.43
CA TRP A 275 2.65 1.71 -17.74
C TRP A 275 3.82 1.07 -18.47
N HIS A 276 3.61 -0.11 -19.03
CA HIS A 276 4.66 -0.85 -19.71
C HIS A 276 4.11 -1.55 -20.96
N LYS A 277 4.94 -1.63 -22.00
CA LYS A 277 4.54 -2.23 -23.28
C LYS A 277 4.23 -3.71 -23.10
N ILE A 278 3.01 -4.11 -23.47
CA ILE A 278 2.48 -5.46 -23.22
C ILE A 278 3.23 -6.57 -23.98
N GLY A 279 3.95 -6.23 -25.05
CA GLY A 279 4.72 -7.18 -25.85
C GLY A 279 6.07 -7.58 -25.25
N LEU A 280 6.54 -6.89 -24.20
CA LEU A 280 7.84 -7.16 -23.59
C LEU A 280 7.76 -8.32 -22.59
N ARG A 281 8.71 -9.26 -22.67
CA ARG A 281 8.87 -10.36 -21.71
C ARG A 281 9.65 -9.91 -20.49
N SER A 282 9.02 -9.14 -19.60
CA SER A 282 9.73 -8.46 -18.51
C SER A 282 9.15 -8.66 -17.13
N HIS A 283 7.93 -9.19 -16.99
CA HIS A 283 7.24 -9.26 -15.70
C HIS A 283 6.50 -10.59 -15.54
N GLY A 284 6.27 -10.99 -14.29
CA GLY A 284 5.50 -12.19 -13.94
C GLY A 284 4.01 -11.88 -13.87
N VAL A 285 3.20 -12.89 -13.58
CA VAL A 285 1.77 -12.76 -13.30
C VAL A 285 1.42 -13.54 -12.05
N ARG A 286 0.70 -12.91 -11.12
CA ARG A 286 0.05 -13.59 -10.01
C ARG A 286 -1.40 -13.88 -10.34
N ALA A 287 -1.80 -15.15 -10.29
CA ALA A 287 -3.19 -15.51 -10.49
C ALA A 287 -4.01 -15.17 -9.24
N VAL A 288 -5.15 -14.53 -9.45
CA VAL A 288 -6.11 -14.19 -8.39
C VAL A 288 -7.51 -14.58 -8.81
N ARG A 289 -8.35 -14.92 -7.83
CA ARG A 289 -9.79 -15.12 -7.99
C ARG A 289 -10.54 -14.54 -6.79
N THR A 290 -11.85 -14.38 -6.92
CA THR A 290 -12.71 -13.98 -5.80
C THR A 290 -13.03 -15.22 -4.97
N ASN A 291 -12.82 -15.17 -3.66
CA ASN A 291 -13.20 -16.25 -2.77
C ASN A 291 -14.70 -16.13 -2.45
N ARG A 292 -15.53 -16.90 -3.17
CA ARG A 292 -16.96 -17.00 -2.85
C ARG A 292 -17.11 -18.01 -1.71
N PRO A 293 -17.81 -17.70 -0.60
CA PRO A 293 -18.11 -18.71 0.40
C PRO A 293 -18.88 -19.85 -0.29
N LYS A 294 -18.48 -21.10 -0.01
CA LYS A 294 -19.25 -22.28 -0.44
C LYS A 294 -20.66 -22.10 0.13
N LYS A 295 -21.67 -21.97 -0.73
CA LYS A 295 -23.06 -22.09 -0.28
C LYS A 295 -23.17 -23.45 0.39
N GLY A 296 -23.52 -23.47 1.68
CA GLY A 296 -23.78 -24.70 2.41
C GLY A 296 -24.77 -25.55 1.62
N SER A 297 -24.41 -26.82 1.43
CA SER A 297 -25.35 -27.85 1.00
C SER A 297 -26.53 -27.85 1.97
N PRO A 298 -27.79 -27.95 1.53
CA PRO A 298 -28.89 -28.18 2.45
C PRO A 298 -28.66 -29.54 3.09
N GLU A 299 -28.39 -29.56 4.40
CA GLU A 299 -28.44 -30.79 5.18
C GLU A 299 -29.86 -31.35 5.04
N GLY A 300 -29.94 -32.56 4.51
CA GLY A 300 -31.19 -33.28 4.36
C GLY A 300 -31.76 -33.60 5.74
N GLU A 301 -32.97 -33.13 5.99
CA GLU A 301 -33.82 -33.67 7.03
C GLU A 301 -34.23 -35.10 6.62
N ASN A 302 -33.75 -36.08 7.38
CA ASN A 302 -34.36 -37.40 7.51
C ASN A 302 -35.05 -37.46 8.88
#